data_AF-A0A1A8RRU5-F1
#
_entry.id   AF-A0A1A8RRU5-F1
#
_cell.length_a   1.000
_cell.length_b   1.000
_cell.length_c   1.000
_cell.angle_alpha   90.00
_cell.angle_beta   90.00
_cell.angle_gamma   90.00
#
_symmetry.space_group_name_H-M   'P 1'
#
loop_
_entity.id
_entity.type
_entity.pdbx_description
1 polymer ?
#
loop_
_entity_poly.entity_id
_entity_poly.type
_entity_poly.pdbx_seq_one_letter_code
_entity_poly.pdbx_strand_id
1 'polypeptide(L)'
;MAASVLLVLAACMWSGAPLCSAARILPLNHRPIIGVLAQENLPDDSFARGSSYIAASYVKFLESAGARVVPVRINRTVDEYTKLFYSLNGLLLPGGDVDLQTSQFGRVTRIFYNLALRANDAGDYFPIWGTCQGFQQLSVLTAKKNLLTLTNTKAVALPLTLTPVAQSSRLFRGFPRDLLQS
;
A
#
# COMPACT_ATOMS: atom_id res chain seq x y z
N MET A 1 -59.45 0.75 -53.80
CA MET A 1 -58.77 -0.43 -54.37
C MET A 1 -57.39 0.02 -54.85
N ALA A 2 -56.33 -0.72 -54.49
CA ALA A 2 -54.90 -0.58 -54.82
C ALA A 2 -54.20 0.74 -54.37
N ALA A 3 -53.28 0.80 -53.39
CA ALA A 3 -51.98 0.10 -53.17
C ALA A 3 -50.97 0.44 -54.29
N SER A 4 -49.73 0.92 -54.07
CA SER A 4 -48.79 0.77 -52.94
C SER A 4 -47.70 1.86 -52.98
N VAL A 5 -47.20 2.23 -51.80
CA VAL A 5 -45.97 3.02 -51.57
C VAL A 5 -44.82 2.02 -51.34
N LEU A 6 -43.63 2.27 -51.91
CA LEU A 6 -42.39 1.57 -51.50
C LEU A 6 -41.28 2.58 -51.20
N LEU A 7 -40.98 2.71 -49.91
CA LEU A 7 -39.74 3.26 -49.34
C LEU A 7 -38.75 2.11 -49.18
N VAL A 8 -37.50 2.29 -49.60
CA VAL A 8 -36.38 1.38 -49.28
C VAL A 8 -35.50 2.06 -48.24
N LEU A 9 -35.54 1.55 -47.00
CA LEU A 9 -34.57 1.87 -45.94
C LEU A 9 -33.63 0.66 -45.79
N ALA A 10 -32.34 0.87 -46.04
CA ALA A 10 -31.30 -0.13 -45.83
C ALA A 10 -30.89 -0.14 -44.35
N ALA A 11 -31.14 -1.25 -43.66
CA ALA A 11 -30.69 -1.51 -42.30
C ALA A 11 -29.32 -2.21 -42.32
N CYS A 12 -28.25 -1.51 -41.95
CA CYS A 12 -26.97 -2.14 -41.63
C CYS A 12 -26.99 -2.57 -40.16
N MET A 13 -27.26 -3.85 -39.92
CA MET A 13 -27.05 -4.49 -38.63
C MET A 13 -25.55 -4.75 -38.44
N TRP A 14 -24.87 -3.93 -37.63
CA TRP A 14 -23.56 -4.28 -37.07
C TRP A 14 -23.75 -4.95 -35.73
N SER A 15 -23.80 -6.27 -35.75
CA SER A 15 -23.65 -7.14 -34.58
C SER A 15 -22.20 -7.06 -34.07
N GLY A 16 -21.89 -6.03 -33.27
CA GLY A 16 -20.68 -6.00 -32.47
C GLY A 16 -20.79 -7.03 -31.35
N ALA A 17 -20.11 -8.16 -31.49
CA ALA A 17 -19.91 -9.08 -30.38
C ALA A 17 -19.19 -8.34 -29.23
N PRO A 18 -19.65 -8.45 -27.97
CA PRO A 18 -18.91 -7.87 -26.86
C PRO A 18 -17.60 -8.64 -26.74
N LEU A 19 -16.47 -7.94 -26.94
CA LEU A 19 -15.15 -8.41 -26.55
C LEU A 19 -15.21 -8.73 -25.05
N CYS A 20 -15.41 -10.01 -24.73
CA CYS A 20 -15.19 -10.51 -23.38
C CYS A 20 -13.70 -10.32 -23.08
N SER A 21 -13.39 -9.28 -22.32
CA SER A 21 -12.08 -9.15 -21.69
C SER A 21 -11.92 -10.36 -20.77
N ALA A 22 -11.13 -11.35 -21.19
CA ALA A 22 -10.76 -12.47 -20.36
C ALA A 22 -10.03 -11.89 -19.14
N ALA A 23 -10.67 -11.95 -17.97
CA ALA A 23 -10.02 -11.57 -16.72
C ALA A 23 -8.75 -12.41 -16.59
N ARG A 24 -7.59 -11.74 -16.66
CA ARG A 24 -6.29 -12.39 -16.55
C ARG A 24 -6.16 -12.90 -15.12
N ILE A 25 -6.41 -14.19 -14.90
CA ILE A 25 -6.16 -14.85 -13.61
C ILE A 25 -4.65 -14.92 -13.45
N LEU A 26 -4.06 -13.92 -12.79
CA LEU A 26 -2.66 -13.98 -12.40
C LEU A 26 -2.50 -15.09 -11.35
N PRO A 27 -1.48 -15.97 -11.48
CA PRO A 27 -1.23 -16.99 -10.48
C PRO A 27 -0.91 -16.33 -9.13
N LEU A 28 -1.52 -16.86 -8.06
CA LEU A 28 -1.30 -16.38 -6.70
C LEU A 28 0.13 -16.69 -6.24
N ASN A 29 0.78 -15.72 -5.59
CA ASN A 29 2.07 -15.92 -4.94
C ASN A 29 1.88 -16.34 -3.47
N HIS A 30 2.12 -17.62 -3.18
CA HIS A 30 2.00 -18.18 -1.83
C HIS A 30 3.27 -18.05 -0.97
N ARG A 31 4.31 -17.35 -1.45
CA ARG A 31 5.57 -17.15 -0.71
C ARG A 31 5.99 -15.68 -0.72
N PRO A 32 5.11 -14.75 -0.29
CA PRO A 32 5.35 -13.32 -0.44
C PRO A 32 6.60 -12.88 0.34
N ILE A 33 7.35 -11.96 -0.26
CA ILE A 33 8.48 -11.27 0.34
C ILE A 33 8.09 -9.81 0.51
N ILE A 34 8.04 -9.33 1.75
CA ILE A 34 7.64 -7.97 2.08
C ILE A 34 8.85 -7.19 2.56
N GLY A 35 9.06 -6.01 1.98
CA GLY A 35 10.08 -5.08 2.45
C GLY A 35 9.64 -4.43 3.76
N VAL A 36 10.55 -4.27 4.71
CA VAL A 36 10.35 -3.39 5.88
C VAL A 36 11.37 -2.27 5.80
N LEU A 37 10.90 -1.03 5.74
CA LEU A 37 11.78 0.13 5.64
C LEU A 37 12.50 0.38 6.98
N ALA A 38 13.83 0.36 6.94
CA ALA A 38 14.65 0.82 8.05
C ALA A 38 14.52 2.34 8.23
N GLN A 39 14.90 2.83 9.39
CA GLN A 39 14.94 4.26 9.69
C GLN A 39 16.22 4.61 10.44
N GLU A 40 16.58 5.88 10.46
CA GLU A 40 17.69 6.41 11.23
C GLU A 40 17.58 5.99 12.70
N ASN A 41 18.72 5.78 13.35
CA ASN A 41 18.73 5.50 14.79
C ASN A 41 18.21 6.71 15.56
N LEU A 42 17.66 6.46 16.76
CA LEU A 42 17.34 7.54 17.68
C LEU A 42 18.63 8.28 18.06
N PRO A 43 18.62 9.62 18.17
CA PRO A 43 19.83 10.41 18.43
C PRO A 43 20.68 9.93 19.62
N ASP A 44 20.04 9.41 20.66
CA ASP A 44 20.69 9.00 21.92
C ASP A 44 20.68 7.47 22.15
N ASP A 45 20.50 6.67 21.10
CA ASP A 45 20.54 5.21 21.23
C ASP A 45 21.96 4.68 21.40
N SER A 46 22.39 4.54 22.66
CA SER A 46 23.69 3.95 23.03
C SER A 46 23.89 2.49 22.59
N PHE A 47 22.80 1.78 22.23
CA PHE A 47 22.85 0.40 21.75
C PHE A 47 22.85 0.32 20.22
N ALA A 48 22.75 1.45 19.52
CA ALA A 48 22.71 1.50 18.07
C ALA A 48 23.90 0.75 17.44
N ARG A 49 23.60 -0.22 16.57
CA ARG A 49 24.60 -0.95 15.79
C ARG A 49 24.41 -0.59 14.32
N GLY A 50 25.32 0.23 13.78
CA GLY A 50 25.28 0.69 12.39
C GLY A 50 24.45 1.97 12.23
N SER A 51 24.05 2.28 10.99
CA SER A 51 23.49 3.59 10.62
C SER A 51 21.95 3.68 10.64
N SER A 52 21.25 2.56 10.81
CA SER A 52 19.78 2.49 10.77
C SER A 52 19.26 1.22 11.42
N TYR A 53 18.02 1.21 11.87
CA TYR A 53 17.39 0.07 12.54
C TYR A 53 16.01 -0.28 11.99
N ILE A 54 15.53 -1.47 12.34
CA ILE A 54 14.14 -1.93 12.19
C ILE A 54 13.76 -2.58 13.52
N ALA A 55 12.66 -2.16 14.13
CA ALA A 55 12.15 -2.84 15.33
C ALA A 55 11.68 -4.25 14.98
N ALA A 56 12.16 -5.26 15.72
CA ALA A 56 11.91 -6.67 15.44
C ALA A 56 10.41 -7.05 15.47
N SER A 57 9.58 -6.27 16.15
CA SER A 57 8.12 -6.45 16.18
C SER A 57 7.48 -6.39 14.78
N TYR A 58 7.97 -5.52 13.88
CA TYR A 58 7.47 -5.45 12.51
C TYR A 58 7.83 -6.68 11.68
N VAL A 59 9.02 -7.26 11.92
CA VAL A 59 9.44 -8.50 11.26
C VAL A 59 8.54 -9.64 11.70
N LYS A 60 8.39 -9.82 13.02
CA LYS A 60 7.53 -10.86 13.61
C LYS A 60 6.06 -10.73 13.18
N PHE A 61 5.57 -9.50 13.05
CA PHE A 61 4.20 -9.22 12.58
C PHE A 61 3.94 -9.73 11.15
N LEU A 62 4.92 -9.57 10.25
CA LEU A 62 4.78 -10.06 8.88
C LEU A 62 5.01 -11.58 8.79
N GLU A 63 5.98 -12.10 9.53
CA GLU A 63 6.29 -13.54 9.57
C GLU A 63 5.13 -14.35 10.15
N SER A 64 4.42 -13.85 11.17
CA SER A 64 3.25 -14.52 11.73
C SER A 64 2.08 -14.64 10.73
N ALA A 65 2.04 -13.77 9.72
CA ALA A 65 1.09 -13.83 8.60
C ALA A 65 1.61 -14.68 7.41
N GLY A 66 2.77 -15.34 7.55
CA GLY A 66 3.34 -16.24 6.53
C GLY A 66 4.20 -15.56 5.46
N ALA A 67 4.56 -14.28 5.64
CA ALA A 67 5.47 -13.58 4.73
C ALA A 67 6.94 -13.76 5.15
N ARG A 68 7.86 -13.67 4.18
CA ARG A 68 9.28 -13.46 4.45
C ARG A 68 9.58 -11.97 4.42
N VAL A 69 10.56 -11.53 5.21
CA VAL A 69 10.92 -10.12 5.33
C VAL A 69 12.27 -9.82 4.70
N VAL A 70 12.35 -8.70 3.98
CA VAL A 70 13.62 -8.11 3.52
C VAL A 70 13.79 -6.72 4.12
N PRO A 71 14.94 -6.43 4.78
CA PRO A 71 15.20 -5.08 5.28
C PRO A 71 15.51 -4.13 4.11
N VAL A 72 14.70 -3.08 3.96
CA VAL A 72 14.94 -2.01 2.99
C VAL A 72 15.81 -0.95 3.68
N ARG A 73 17.08 -0.87 3.30
CA ARG A 73 18.04 0.08 3.87
C ARG A 73 17.76 1.50 3.41
N ILE A 74 18.16 2.51 4.17
CA ILE A 74 17.86 3.94 3.87
C ILE A 74 18.90 4.65 3.00
N ASN A 75 20.10 4.07 2.84
CA ASN A 75 21.24 4.68 2.15
C ASN A 75 21.60 3.95 0.86
N ARG A 76 20.65 3.83 -0.06
CA ARG A 76 20.84 3.29 -1.42
C ARG A 76 20.44 4.28 -2.51
N THR A 77 20.87 3.97 -3.72
CA THR A 77 20.55 4.71 -4.95
C THR A 77 19.11 4.43 -5.41
N VAL A 78 18.56 5.31 -6.24
CA VAL A 78 17.22 5.14 -6.82
C VAL A 78 17.14 3.86 -7.67
N ASP A 79 18.21 3.54 -8.40
CA ASP A 79 18.25 2.34 -9.24
C ASP A 79 18.26 1.06 -8.40
N GLU A 80 19.01 1.03 -7.30
CA GLU A 80 18.97 -0.09 -6.35
C GLU A 80 17.58 -0.25 -5.73
N TYR A 81 16.90 0.85 -5.36
CA TYR A 81 15.54 0.77 -4.85
C TYR A 81 14.54 0.29 -5.90
N THR A 82 14.71 0.71 -7.15
CA THR A 82 13.85 0.27 -8.25
C THR A 82 14.01 -1.23 -8.49
N LYS A 83 15.25 -1.73 -8.52
CA LYS A 83 15.52 -3.17 -8.61
C LYS A 83 14.93 -3.94 -7.42
N LEU A 84 15.08 -3.41 -6.21
CA LEU A 84 14.52 -4.01 -5.01
C LEU A 84 13.00 -4.03 -5.03
N PHE A 85 12.35 -2.94 -5.44
CA PHE A 85 10.90 -2.83 -5.57
C PHE A 85 10.33 -3.96 -6.44
N TYR A 86 10.89 -4.18 -7.63
CA TYR A 86 10.46 -5.25 -8.53
C TYR A 86 10.82 -6.67 -8.06
N SER A 87 11.58 -6.79 -6.97
CA SER A 87 11.88 -8.06 -6.31
C SER A 87 10.98 -8.35 -5.10
N LEU A 88 10.16 -7.38 -4.68
CA LEU A 88 9.29 -7.47 -3.50
C LEU A 88 7.82 -7.61 -3.91
N ASN A 89 6.99 -8.07 -2.97
CA ASN A 89 5.55 -8.21 -3.14
C ASN A 89 4.74 -7.16 -2.37
N GLY A 90 5.42 -6.23 -1.70
CA GLY A 90 4.81 -5.17 -0.90
C GLY A 90 5.84 -4.50 0.01
N LEU A 91 5.42 -3.41 0.64
CA LEU A 91 6.25 -2.64 1.57
C LEU A 91 5.49 -2.30 2.85
N LEU A 92 6.14 -2.49 3.99
CA LEU A 92 5.72 -1.97 5.28
C LEU A 92 6.59 -0.76 5.67
N LEU A 93 5.91 0.34 6.00
CA LEU A 93 6.46 1.56 6.57
C LEU A 93 6.20 1.53 8.08
N PRO A 94 7.23 1.28 8.91
CA PRO A 94 7.06 1.20 10.36
C PRO A 94 6.73 2.56 10.99
N GLY A 95 6.43 2.52 12.29
CA GLY A 95 6.43 3.70 13.15
C GLY A 95 7.86 4.17 13.44
N GLY A 96 7.98 5.38 13.98
CA GLY A 96 9.27 6.05 14.15
C GLY A 96 9.08 7.50 14.56
N ASP A 97 10.19 8.23 14.65
CA ASP A 97 10.20 9.65 15.06
C ASP A 97 11.22 10.49 14.26
N VAL A 98 11.50 10.08 13.01
CA VAL A 98 12.35 10.86 12.09
C VAL A 98 11.53 11.90 11.31
N ASP A 99 12.18 12.94 10.78
CA ASP A 99 11.49 14.00 10.04
C ASP A 99 10.81 13.48 8.76
N LEU A 100 9.53 13.80 8.53
CA LEU A 100 8.75 13.25 7.42
C LEU A 100 9.18 13.73 6.02
N GLN A 101 9.98 14.80 5.92
CA GLN A 101 10.32 15.43 4.64
C GLN A 101 11.80 15.30 4.29
N THR A 102 12.67 15.43 5.29
CA THR A 102 14.12 15.56 5.15
C THR A 102 14.87 14.29 5.53
N SER A 103 14.23 13.36 6.24
CA SER A 103 14.86 12.06 6.56
C SER A 103 15.07 11.21 5.32
N GLN A 104 16.03 10.29 5.42
CA GLN A 104 16.23 9.22 4.47
C GLN A 104 15.02 8.27 4.46
N PHE A 105 14.38 8.02 5.61
CA PHE A 105 13.11 7.29 5.66
C PHE A 105 12.05 7.93 4.74
N GLY A 106 11.83 9.25 4.86
CA GLY A 106 10.89 9.99 4.02
C GLY A 106 11.28 9.99 2.55
N ARG A 107 12.58 10.17 2.24
CA ARG A 107 13.12 10.07 0.88
C ARG A 107 12.82 8.71 0.24
N VAL A 108 13.12 7.60 0.94
CA VAL A 108 12.93 6.24 0.41
C VAL A 108 11.45 5.90 0.30
N THR A 109 10.64 6.32 1.28
CA THR A 109 9.19 6.14 1.22
C THR A 109 8.60 6.79 -0.03
N ARG A 110 9.02 8.02 -0.36
CA ARG A 110 8.56 8.71 -1.59
C ARG A 110 8.92 7.96 -2.86
N ILE A 111 10.10 7.33 -2.91
CA ILE A 111 10.53 6.51 -4.07
C ILE A 111 9.60 5.31 -4.23
N PHE A 112 9.42 4.51 -3.17
CA PHE A 112 8.56 3.32 -3.21
C PHE A 112 7.09 3.67 -3.44
N TYR A 113 6.60 4.75 -2.85
CA TYR A 113 5.23 5.24 -3.06
C TYR A 113 4.96 5.57 -4.53
N ASN A 114 5.87 6.30 -5.19
CA ASN A 114 5.74 6.63 -6.60
C ASN A 114 5.91 5.43 -7.53
N LEU A 115 6.71 4.44 -7.15
CA LEU A 115 6.81 3.17 -7.89
C LEU A 115 5.51 2.36 -7.73
N ALA A 116 4.97 2.27 -6.52
CA ALA A 116 3.72 1.56 -6.25
C ALA A 116 2.54 2.19 -6.99
N LEU A 117 2.40 3.52 -7.03
CA LEU A 117 1.36 4.17 -7.83
C LEU A 117 1.44 3.77 -9.30
N ARG A 118 2.63 3.90 -9.91
CA ARG A 118 2.87 3.52 -11.31
C ARG A 118 2.59 2.05 -11.59
N ALA A 119 3.00 1.16 -10.69
CA ALA A 119 2.75 -0.27 -10.81
C ALA A 119 1.24 -0.58 -10.75
N ASN A 120 0.54 -0.04 -9.73
CA ASN A 120 -0.89 -0.26 -9.56
C ASN A 120 -1.71 0.33 -10.73
N ASP A 121 -1.34 1.51 -11.25
CA ASP A 121 -1.96 2.11 -12.44
C ASP A 121 -1.76 1.24 -13.70
N ALA A 122 -0.64 0.52 -13.78
CA ALA A 122 -0.35 -0.44 -14.85
C ALA A 122 -0.96 -1.84 -14.61
N GLY A 123 -1.73 -2.03 -13.52
CA GLY A 123 -2.33 -3.31 -13.15
C GLY A 123 -1.37 -4.30 -12.46
N ASP A 124 -0.17 -3.87 -12.09
CA ASP A 124 0.78 -4.62 -11.29
C ASP A 124 0.60 -4.26 -9.80
N TYR A 125 -0.13 -5.11 -9.08
CA TYR A 125 -0.60 -4.79 -7.73
C TYR A 125 0.56 -4.80 -6.72
N PHE A 126 0.84 -3.64 -6.12
CA PHE A 126 1.86 -3.47 -5.07
C PHE A 126 1.26 -2.79 -3.83
N PRO A 127 1.01 -3.52 -2.72
CA PRO A 127 0.48 -2.94 -1.50
C PRO A 127 1.57 -2.21 -0.68
N ILE A 128 1.19 -1.06 -0.11
CA ILE A 128 1.97 -0.37 0.92
C ILE A 128 1.14 -0.30 2.21
N TRP A 129 1.74 -0.71 3.32
CA TRP A 129 1.18 -0.58 4.66
C TRP A 129 1.94 0.46 5.47
N GLY A 130 1.24 1.37 6.15
CA GLY A 130 1.86 2.38 7.02
C GLY A 130 1.36 2.28 8.46
N THR A 131 2.28 2.14 9.42
CA THR A 131 1.97 2.12 10.86
C THR A 131 2.54 3.37 11.53
N CYS A 132 1.73 4.09 12.32
CA CYS A 132 2.16 5.31 13.04
C CYS A 132 2.86 6.32 12.10
N GLN A 133 4.17 6.53 12.20
CA GLN A 133 4.93 7.37 11.28
C GLN A 133 4.75 6.98 9.81
N GLY A 134 4.69 5.69 9.48
CA GLY A 134 4.37 5.24 8.13
C GLY A 134 2.99 5.73 7.65
N PHE A 135 1.99 5.79 8.54
CA PHE A 135 0.67 6.34 8.22
C PHE A 135 0.71 7.86 8.01
N GLN A 136 1.47 8.57 8.85
CA GLN A 136 1.73 10.01 8.68
C GLN A 136 2.42 10.29 7.34
N GLN A 137 3.39 9.47 6.94
CA GLN A 137 4.10 9.63 5.67
C GLN A 137 3.15 9.47 4.47
N LEU A 138 2.26 8.47 4.50
CA LEU A 138 1.26 8.27 3.46
C LEU A 138 0.28 9.44 3.36
N SER A 139 -0.16 10.01 4.49
CA SER A 139 -1.07 11.16 4.47
C SER A 139 -0.39 12.40 3.88
N VAL A 140 0.85 12.69 4.28
CA VAL A 140 1.62 13.84 3.77
C VAL A 140 1.92 13.71 2.28
N LEU A 141 2.32 12.52 1.81
CA LEU A 141 2.62 12.29 0.40
C LEU A 141 1.38 12.43 -0.48
N THR A 142 0.25 11.88 -0.03
CA THR A 142 -1.02 11.93 -0.78
C THR A 142 -1.60 13.34 -0.82
N ALA A 143 -1.66 14.02 0.34
CA ALA A 143 -2.19 15.37 0.45
C ALA A 143 -1.23 16.44 -0.09
N LYS A 144 0.05 16.09 -0.31
CA LYS A 144 1.14 17.02 -0.66
C LYS A 144 1.31 18.17 0.33
N LYS A 145 0.87 17.97 1.58
CA LYS A 145 0.87 18.96 2.65
C LYS A 145 0.94 18.26 4.00
N ASN A 146 1.62 18.87 4.97
CA ASN A 146 1.55 18.43 6.35
C ASN A 146 0.22 18.89 6.97
N LEU A 147 -0.64 17.91 7.29
CA LEU A 147 -1.97 18.11 7.89
C LEU A 147 -2.06 17.46 9.28
N LEU A 148 -0.91 17.18 9.91
CA LEU A 148 -0.87 16.55 11.22
C LEU A 148 -1.21 17.56 12.32
N THR A 149 -1.94 17.09 13.32
CA THR A 149 -2.26 17.84 14.54
C THR A 149 -1.72 17.07 15.73
N LEU A 150 -1.14 17.79 16.69
CA LEU A 150 -0.72 17.19 17.96
C LEU A 150 -1.95 16.69 18.73
N THR A 151 -1.85 15.49 19.26
CA THR A 151 -2.90 14.86 20.07
C THR A 151 -2.28 14.23 21.30
N ASN A 152 -3.06 14.11 22.38
CA ASN A 152 -2.62 13.42 23.60
C ASN A 152 -2.85 11.90 23.47
N THR A 153 -2.11 11.27 22.57
CA THR A 153 -2.25 9.84 22.21
C THR A 153 -0.97 9.04 22.44
N LYS A 154 -0.03 9.57 23.22
CA LYS A 154 1.20 8.86 23.60
C LYS A 154 0.90 7.86 24.71
N ALA A 155 1.38 6.62 24.55
CA ALA A 155 1.31 5.56 25.57
C ALA A 155 -0.09 5.29 26.14
N VAL A 156 -1.12 5.30 25.28
CA VAL A 156 -2.51 5.00 25.66
C VAL A 156 -3.08 3.90 24.78
N ALA A 157 -3.85 2.99 25.38
CA ALA A 157 -4.65 1.99 24.68
C ALA A 157 -6.05 2.55 24.42
N LEU A 158 -6.50 2.54 23.17
CA LEU A 158 -7.80 3.08 22.76
C LEU A 158 -8.56 2.04 21.92
N PRO A 159 -9.90 1.96 22.04
CA PRO A 159 -10.72 1.18 21.12
C PRO A 159 -10.78 1.86 19.74
N LEU A 160 -11.22 1.12 18.73
CA LEU A 160 -11.49 1.68 17.40
C LEU A 160 -12.98 2.01 17.25
N THR A 161 -13.29 3.29 17.03
CA THR A 161 -14.62 3.70 16.57
C THR A 161 -14.74 3.45 15.07
N LEU A 162 -15.21 2.25 14.69
CA LEU A 162 -15.38 1.88 13.29
C LEU A 162 -16.48 2.70 12.62
N THR A 163 -16.21 3.18 11.41
CA THR A 163 -17.23 3.83 10.57
C THR A 163 -18.14 2.79 9.90
N PRO A 164 -19.33 3.18 9.40
CA PRO A 164 -20.26 2.23 8.76
C PRO A 164 -19.67 1.46 7.57
N VAL A 165 -18.61 1.98 6.92
CA VAL A 165 -17.95 1.33 5.77
C VAL A 165 -16.90 0.28 6.17
N ALA A 166 -16.59 0.13 7.46
CA ALA A 166 -15.57 -0.81 7.91
C ALA A 166 -15.89 -2.25 7.45
N GLN A 167 -17.13 -2.70 7.65
CA GLN A 167 -17.55 -4.08 7.34
C GLN A 167 -17.41 -4.45 5.86
N SER A 168 -17.60 -3.48 4.94
CA SER A 168 -17.46 -3.70 3.50
C SER A 168 -16.05 -3.37 2.97
N SER A 169 -15.16 -2.86 3.82
CA SER A 169 -13.80 -2.47 3.43
C SER A 169 -12.93 -3.69 3.09
N ARG A 170 -11.91 -3.48 2.24
CA ARG A 170 -10.92 -4.53 1.95
C ARG A 170 -10.19 -5.05 3.18
N LEU A 171 -10.00 -4.20 4.18
CA LEU A 171 -9.20 -4.49 5.38
C LEU A 171 -9.97 -5.35 6.39
N PHE A 172 -11.21 -4.98 6.71
CA PHE A 172 -11.97 -5.63 7.78
C PHE A 172 -12.99 -6.67 7.29
N ARG A 173 -13.24 -6.81 5.98
CA ARG A 173 -14.23 -7.77 5.45
C ARG A 173 -14.00 -9.23 5.85
N GLY A 174 -12.76 -9.61 6.20
CA GLY A 174 -12.39 -10.95 6.62
C GLY A 174 -12.32 -11.16 8.13
N PHE A 175 -12.58 -10.13 8.93
CA PHE A 175 -12.50 -10.23 10.39
C PHE A 175 -13.71 -10.97 10.96
N PRO A 176 -13.52 -11.82 11.98
CA PRO A 176 -14.61 -12.37 12.79
C PRO A 176 -15.49 -11.25 13.36
N ARG A 177 -16.82 -11.48 13.39
CA ARG A 177 -17.80 -10.44 13.79
C ARG A 177 -17.63 -10.01 15.24
N ASP A 178 -17.29 -10.94 16.11
CA ASP A 178 -17.02 -10.73 17.53
C ASP A 178 -15.79 -9.82 17.75
N LEU A 179 -14.75 -9.96 16.94
CA LEU A 179 -13.57 -9.07 16.98
C LEU A 179 -13.83 -7.65 16.44
N LEU A 180 -14.93 -7.42 15.71
CA LEU A 180 -15.32 -6.09 15.22
C LEU A 180 -16.26 -5.34 16.18
N GLN A 181 -16.77 -6.02 17.21
CA GLN A 181 -17.76 -5.49 18.16
C GLN A 181 -17.14 -5.19 19.55
N SER A 182 -15.85 -5.49 19.73
CA SER A 182 -15.09 -5.33 20.99
C SER A 182 -14.60 -3.91 21.23
#